data_AF-A0A657AYA1-F1
#
_entry.id   AF-A0A657AYA1-F1
#
_cell.length_a   1.000
_cell.length_b   1.000
_cell.length_c   1.000
_cell.angle_alpha   90.00
_cell.angle_beta   90.00
_cell.angle_gamma   90.00
#
_symmetry.space_group_name_H-M   'P 1'
#
loop_
_entity.id
_entity.type
_entity.pdbx_description
1 polymer ?
#
loop_
_entity_poly.entity_id
_entity_poly.type
_entity_poly.pdbx_seq_one_letter_code
_entity_poly.pdbx_strand_id
1 'polypeptide(L)' 'MELEELLSKLDQIQEDGVFAFVKWDGERSINKKTVLIEKPGTDFLFRRDTDDLVNTIKDGVSEYNVYFSTNI' A
#
# COMPACT_ATOMS: atom_id res chain seq x y z
N MET A 1 15.63 -7.24 2.47
CA MET A 1 14.79 -8.25 3.13
C MET A 1 13.38 -7.72 3.41
N GLU A 2 13.12 -6.87 4.41
CA GLU A 2 11.73 -6.50 4.75
C GLU A 2 10.97 -5.74 3.65
N LEU A 3 11.63 -4.83 2.93
CA LEU A 3 10.96 -4.05 1.87
C LEU A 3 10.67 -4.88 0.62
N GLU A 4 11.56 -5.79 0.21
CA GLU A 4 11.38 -6.63 -0.98
C GLU A 4 10.18 -7.57 -0.80
N GLU A 5 10.03 -8.18 0.37
CA GLU A 5 8.86 -9.01 0.72
C GLU A 5 7.56 -8.21 0.66
N LEU A 6 7.57 -6.96 1.12
CA LEU A 6 6.42 -6.07 1.05
C LEU A 6 6.09 -5.66 -0.39
N LEU A 7 7.11 -5.41 -1.22
CA LEU A 7 6.90 -5.15 -2.65
C LEU A 7 6.29 -6.37 -3.35
N SER A 8 6.76 -7.59 -3.04
CA SER A 8 6.15 -8.81 -3.58
C SER A 8 4.68 -8.99 -3.16
N LYS A 9 4.30 -8.59 -1.94
CA LYS A 9 2.89 -8.55 -1.52
C LYS A 9 2.08 -7.52 -2.29
N LEU A 10 2.66 -6.36 -2.59
CA LEU A 10 2.03 -5.35 -3.43
C LEU A 10 1.84 -5.86 -4.87
N ASP A 11 2.80 -6.59 -5.41
CA ASP A 11 2.68 -7.24 -6.72
C ASP A 11 1.55 -8.29 -6.71
N GLN A 12 1.45 -9.11 -5.65
CA GLN A 12 0.38 -10.11 -5.50
C GLN A 12 -1.02 -9.48 -5.45
N ILE A 13 -1.22 -8.38 -4.71
CA ILE A 13 -2.52 -7.70 -4.72
C ILE A 13 -2.80 -7.02 -6.07
N GLN A 14 -1.77 -6.56 -6.80
CA GLN A 14 -1.95 -6.02 -8.16
C GLN A 14 -2.49 -7.06 -9.14
N GLU A 15 -2.11 -8.34 -9.00
CA GLU A 15 -2.68 -9.44 -9.81
C GLU A 15 -4.20 -9.60 -9.59
N ASP A 16 -4.73 -9.16 -8.44
CA ASP A 16 -6.17 -9.10 -8.14
C ASP A 16 -6.83 -7.80 -8.62
N GLY A 17 -6.19 -7.06 -9.54
CA GLY A 17 -6.72 -5.83 -10.13
C GLY A 17 -6.63 -4.61 -9.21
N VAL A 18 -5.83 -4.67 -8.15
CA VAL A 18 -5.56 -3.55 -7.26
C VAL A 18 -4.59 -2.58 -7.92
N PHE A 19 -4.88 -1.29 -7.78
CA PHE A 19 -3.94 -0.22 -8.09
C PHE A 19 -3.15 0.14 -6.82
N ALA A 20 -1.90 -0.29 -6.77
CA ALA A 20 -0.98 -0.01 -5.67
C ALA A 20 0.22 0.82 -6.17
N PHE A 21 0.55 1.93 -5.49
CA PHE A 21 1.78 2.67 -5.76
C PHE A 21 2.38 3.30 -4.50
N VAL A 22 3.71 3.50 -4.56
CA VAL A 22 4.48 4.29 -3.60
C VAL A 22 5.07 5.48 -4.35
N LYS A 23 4.77 6.69 -3.89
CA LYS A 23 5.32 7.94 -4.44
C LYS A 23 6.20 8.62 -3.40
N TRP A 24 7.32 9.21 -3.84
CA TRP A 24 8.08 10.19 -3.07
C TRP A 24 7.69 11.61 -3.46
N ASP A 25 7.46 12.46 -2.48
CA ASP A 25 7.21 13.89 -2.61
C ASP A 25 8.41 14.67 -2.02
N GLY A 26 9.26 15.19 -2.92
CA GLY A 26 10.51 15.86 -2.56
C GLY A 26 10.32 17.27 -2.00
N GLU A 27 9.12 17.84 -2.09
CA GLU A 27 8.84 19.20 -1.60
C GLU A 27 8.49 19.20 -0.11
N ARG A 28 8.10 18.04 0.43
CA ARG A 28 7.69 17.91 1.84
C ARG A 28 8.87 17.66 2.76
N SER A 29 8.82 18.26 3.94
CA SER A 29 9.79 18.02 5.02
C SER A 29 9.36 16.90 5.98
N ILE A 30 8.05 16.60 6.04
CA ILE A 30 7.40 15.55 6.85
C ILE A 30 6.38 14.83 5.96
N ASN A 31 6.17 13.53 6.19
CA ASN A 31 5.31 12.67 5.38
C ASN A 31 5.67 12.71 3.90
N LYS A 32 6.95 12.47 3.62
CA LYS A 32 7.57 12.62 2.30
C LYS A 32 7.15 11.57 1.29
N LYS A 33 6.42 10.55 1.71
CA LYS A 33 6.02 9.44 0.86
C LYS A 33 4.51 9.29 0.91
N THR A 34 3.92 8.82 -0.17
CA THR A 34 2.51 8.43 -0.21
C THR A 34 2.43 6.96 -0.60
N VAL A 35 1.69 6.19 0.18
CA VAL A 35 1.27 4.83 -0.17
C VAL A 35 -0.20 4.90 -0.56
N LEU A 36 -0.53 4.42 -1.77
CA LEU A 36 -1.90 4.22 -2.22
C LEU A 36 -2.11 2.74 -2.54
N ILE A 37 -3.21 2.19 -2.05
CA ILE A 37 -3.73 0.87 -2.44
C ILE A 37 -5.25 1.04 -2.62
N GLU A 38 -5.74 0.89 -3.84
CA GLU A 38 -7.17 0.98 -4.14
C GLU A 38 -7.57 -0.14 -5.12
N LYS A 39 -8.79 -0.65 -5.02
CA LYS A 39 -9.32 -1.60 -6.00
C LYS A 39 -10.45 -0.96 -6.78
N PRO A 40 -10.22 -0.54 -8.04
CA PRO A 40 -11.25 0.11 -8.85
C PRO A 40 -12.54 -0.71 -8.93
N GLY A 41 -13.68 -0.02 -8.84
CA GLY A 41 -14.99 -0.68 -8.80
C GLY A 41 -15.40 -1.21 -7.42
N THR A 42 -14.62 -0.91 -6.38
CA THR A 42 -14.95 -1.18 -4.98
C THR A 42 -14.82 0.10 -4.14
N ASP A 43 -15.34 0.08 -2.92
CA ASP A 43 -15.17 1.18 -1.96
C ASP A 43 -13.86 1.09 -1.17
N PHE A 44 -12.95 0.16 -1.51
CA PHE A 44 -11.67 0.01 -0.83
C PHE A 44 -10.66 1.07 -1.30
N LEU A 45 -10.24 1.92 -0.35
CA LEU A 45 -9.21 2.94 -0.54
C LEU A 45 -8.33 3.01 0.71
N PHE A 46 -7.06 2.66 0.56
CA PHE A 46 -6.02 2.92 1.54
C PHE A 46 -5.07 3.98 0.98
N ARG A 47 -5.04 5.17 1.59
CA ARG A 47 -4.11 6.23 1.24
C ARG A 47 -3.49 6.82 2.49
N ARG A 48 -2.16 6.77 2.60
CA ARG A 48 -1.44 7.39 3.71
C ARG A 48 -0.19 8.10 3.23
N ASP A 49 -0.04 9.35 3.67
CA ASP A 49 1.23 10.06 3.58
C ASP A 49 2.06 9.72 4.82
N THR A 50 3.34 9.40 4.64
CA THR A 50 4.16 8.79 5.68
C THR A 50 5.65 9.07 5.51
N ASP A 51 6.38 9.07 6.62
CA ASP A 51 7.83 8.95 6.62
C ASP A 51 8.30 7.50 6.88
N ASP A 52 7.43 6.67 7.46
CA ASP A 52 7.65 5.25 7.76
C ASP A 52 6.98 4.37 6.69
N LEU A 53 7.70 4.17 5.59
CA LEU A 53 7.20 3.43 4.44
C LEU A 53 6.83 1.98 4.78
N VAL A 54 7.68 1.31 5.56
CA VAL A 54 7.59 -0.13 5.81
C VAL A 54 6.32 -0.45 6.59
N ASN A 55 6.09 0.25 7.71
CA ASN A 55 4.88 0.02 8.50
C ASN A 55 3.62 0.46 7.76
N THR A 56 3.71 1.51 6.95
CA THR A 56 2.55 1.97 6.16
C THR A 56 2.15 0.97 5.08
N ILE A 57 3.10 0.30 4.41
CA ILE A 57 2.78 -0.76 3.45
C ILE A 57 2.17 -1.97 4.16
N LYS A 58 2.72 -2.37 5.32
CA LYS A 58 2.16 -3.46 6.13
C LYS A 58 0.72 -3.20 6.54
N ASP A 59 0.44 -2.00 7.04
CA ASP A 59 -0.91 -1.57 7.39
C ASP A 59 -1.84 -1.66 6.17
N GLY A 60 -1.40 -1.18 5.01
CA GLY A 60 -2.19 -1.21 3.78
C GLY A 60 -2.52 -2.62 3.30
N VAL A 61 -1.55 -3.53 3.29
CA VAL A 61 -1.76 -4.94 2.93
C VAL A 61 -2.66 -5.63 3.97
N SER A 62 -2.49 -5.33 5.26
CA SER A 62 -3.35 -5.87 6.31
C SER A 62 -4.79 -5.39 6.18
N GLU A 63 -5.03 -4.09 5.95
CA GLU A 63 -6.37 -3.54 5.73
C GLU A 63 -7.02 -4.14 4.47
N TYR A 64 -6.25 -4.32 3.40
CA TYR A 64 -6.71 -5.03 2.19
C TYR A 64 -7.19 -6.45 2.50
N ASN A 65 -6.35 -7.22 3.19
CA ASN A 65 -6.66 -8.60 3.58
C ASN A 65 -7.92 -8.69 4.44
N VAL A 66 -8.09 -7.77 5.40
CA VAL A 66 -9.29 -7.70 6.23
C VAL A 66 -10.52 -7.36 5.39
N TYR A 67 -10.43 -6.37 4.50
CA TYR A 67 -11.57 -5.90 3.72
C TYR A 67 -12.09 -6.97 2.75
N PHE A 68 -11.18 -7.66 2.04
CA PHE A 68 -11.54 -8.69 1.06
C PHE A 68 -11.55 -10.12 1.62
N SER A 69 -11.27 -10.28 2.93
CA SER A 69 -11.13 -11.60 3.58
C SER A 69 -10.09 -12.50 2.88
N THR A 70 -8.97 -11.92 2.45
CA THR A 70 -7.83 -12.61 1.84
C THR A 70 -6.68 -12.81 2.83
N ASN A 71 -5.71 -13.65 2.48
CA ASN A 71 -4.50 -13.86 3.30
C ASN A 71 -3.25 -13.85 2.41
N ILE A 72 -2.89 -12.63 1.97
CA ILE A 72 -1.73 -12.32 1.13
C ILE A 72 -0.55 -11.86 1.99
#